data_AF-A0A060BWW9-F1
#
_entry.id   AF-A0A060BWW9-F1
#
_cell.length_a   1.000
_cell.length_b   1.000
_cell.length_c   1.000
_cell.angle_alpha   90.00
_cell.angle_beta   90.00
_cell.angle_gamma   90.00
#
_symmetry.space_group_name_H-M   'P 1'
#
loop_
_entity.id
_entity.type
_entity.pdbx_description
1 polymer ?
#
loop_
_entity_poly.entity_id
_entity_poly.type
_entity_poly.pdbx_seq_one_letter_code
_entity_poly.pdbx_strand_id
1 'polypeptide(L)' 'MVYRETKDPKYLDFVQKVADVYLKRLPSDYVPYWDFDAPDIPKAPRDASAACIVASALLELSTDLPEAKGKNTKRPQ' A
#
# COMPACT_ATOMS: atom_id res chain seq x y z
N MET A 1 -1.49 -13.94 -1.00
CA MET A 1 -0.20 -13.21 -0.92
C MET A 1 0.94 -14.15 -0.49
N VAL A 2 2.22 -13.88 -0.82
CA VAL A 2 3.38 -14.76 -0.49
C VAL A 2 3.49 -15.05 1.01
N TYR A 3 3.23 -14.04 1.86
CA TYR A 3 3.20 -14.22 3.31
C TYR A 3 2.12 -15.22 3.75
N ARG A 4 0.93 -15.21 3.12
CA ARG A 4 -0.16 -16.13 3.47
C ARG A 4 0.23 -17.59 3.24
N GLU A 5 0.91 -17.87 2.14
CA GLU A 5 1.30 -19.24 1.75
C GLU A 5 2.54 -19.73 2.49
N THR A 6 3.49 -18.84 2.78
CA THR A 6 4.77 -19.22 3.42
C THR A 6 4.80 -19.04 4.93
N LYS A 7 3.94 -18.15 5.45
CA LYS A 7 3.94 -17.65 6.84
C LYS A 7 5.32 -17.16 7.31
N ASP A 8 6.22 -16.83 6.38
CA ASP A 8 7.57 -16.37 6.70
C ASP A 8 7.57 -14.86 6.99
N PRO A 9 7.95 -14.44 8.22
CA PRO A 9 7.87 -13.06 8.67
C PRO A 9 8.73 -12.09 7.84
N LYS A 10 9.73 -12.57 7.08
CA LYS A 10 10.52 -11.69 6.19
C LYS A 10 9.66 -11.01 5.13
N TYR A 11 8.64 -11.71 4.63
CA TYR A 11 7.74 -11.15 3.62
C TYR A 11 6.78 -10.14 4.24
N LEU A 12 6.42 -10.31 5.51
CA LEU A 12 5.59 -9.35 6.24
C LEU A 12 6.33 -8.02 6.44
N ASP A 13 7.58 -8.08 6.89
CA ASP A 13 8.42 -6.88 7.06
C ASP A 13 8.66 -6.17 5.72
N PHE A 14 8.88 -6.94 4.65
CA PHE A 14 9.04 -6.40 3.32
C PHE A 14 7.77 -5.67 2.82
N VAL A 15 6.60 -6.31 2.91
CA VAL A 15 5.33 -5.72 2.47
C VAL A 15 5.02 -4.45 3.28
N GLN A 16 5.30 -4.43 4.58
CA GLN A 16 5.09 -3.24 5.40
C GLN A 16 5.93 -2.06 4.92
N LYS A 17 7.23 -2.28 4.66
CA LYS A 17 8.13 -1.23 4.15
C LYS A 17 7.71 -0.70 2.79
N VAL A 18 7.27 -1.59 1.89
CA VAL A 18 6.79 -1.22 0.56
C VAL A 18 5.48 -0.42 0.66
N ALA A 19 4.52 -0.87 1.47
CA ALA A 19 3.26 -0.17 1.72
C ALA A 19 3.50 1.23 2.28
N ASP A 20 4.42 1.37 3.24
CA ASP A 20 4.74 2.67 3.84
C ASP A 20 5.30 3.67 2.82
N VAL A 21 6.17 3.21 1.90
CA VAL A 21 6.72 4.06 0.83
C VAL A 21 5.64 4.43 -0.18
N TYR A 22 4.80 3.47 -0.57
CA TYR A 22 3.70 3.71 -1.50
C TYR A 22 2.73 4.76 -0.95
N LEU A 23 2.24 4.57 0.29
CA LEU A 23 1.29 5.48 0.94
C LEU A 23 1.86 6.89 1.13
N LYS A 24 3.16 7.03 1.40
CA LYS A 24 3.83 8.34 1.53
C LYS A 24 3.94 9.11 0.22
N ARG A 25 3.97 8.41 -0.91
CA ARG A 25 4.08 9.01 -2.26
C ARG A 25 2.73 9.21 -2.93
N LEU A 26 1.63 8.78 -2.30
CA LEU A 26 0.30 8.97 -2.86
C LEU A 26 -0.11 10.45 -2.86
N PRO A 27 -0.85 10.90 -3.88
CA PRO A 27 -1.50 12.20 -3.86
C PRO A 27 -2.74 12.19 -2.96
N SER A 28 -3.34 13.35 -2.74
CA SER A 28 -4.50 13.53 -1.84
C SER A 28 -5.75 12.72 -2.21
N ASP A 29 -5.86 12.28 -3.47
CA ASP A 29 -6.95 11.45 -3.99
C ASP A 29 -6.70 9.94 -3.83
N TYR A 30 -5.56 9.54 -3.24
CA TYR A 30 -5.14 8.16 -3.02
C TYR A 30 -5.04 7.29 -4.29
N VAL A 31 -5.03 7.91 -5.48
CA VAL A 31 -4.81 7.21 -6.76
C VAL A 31 -3.41 7.54 -7.27
N PRO A 32 -2.51 6.56 -7.42
CA PRO A 32 -1.15 6.85 -7.86
C PRO A 32 -1.16 7.34 -9.32
N TYR A 33 -0.12 8.07 -9.68
CA TYR A 33 0.24 8.23 -11.09
C TYR A 33 0.73 6.89 -11.65
N TRP A 34 0.71 6.74 -12.98
CA TRP A 34 1.27 5.56 -13.64
C TRP A 34 2.76 5.34 -13.31
N ASP A 35 3.50 6.42 -13.03
CA ASP A 35 4.85 6.42 -12.46
C ASP A 35 4.93 7.55 -11.41
N PHE A 36 5.56 7.28 -10.26
CA PHE A 36 5.75 8.26 -9.18
C PHE A 36 6.72 9.38 -9.55
N ASP A 37 7.64 9.13 -10.48
CA ASP A 37 8.68 10.07 -10.91
C ASP A 37 8.42 10.62 -12.33
N ALA A 38 7.17 10.51 -12.82
CA ALA A 38 6.79 11.02 -14.13
C ALA A 38 7.05 12.54 -14.25
N PRO A 39 7.72 13.00 -15.31
CA PRO A 39 8.09 14.42 -15.47
C PRO A 39 6.87 15.34 -15.61
N ASP A 40 5.72 14.78 -16.00
CA ASP A 40 4.51 15.53 -16.33
C ASP A 40 3.57 15.70 -15.13
N ILE A 41 3.97 15.28 -13.92
CA ILE A 41 3.19 15.47 -12.70
C ILE A 41 2.96 16.98 -12.46
N PRO A 42 1.71 17.44 -12.25
CA PRO A 42 0.52 16.66 -11.90
C PRO A 42 -0.43 16.29 -13.06
N LYS A 43 -0.10 16.62 -14.32
CA LYS A 43 -0.90 16.28 -15.50
C LYS A 43 -0.73 14.84 -15.98
N ALA A 44 0.25 14.11 -15.44
CA ALA A 44 0.46 12.70 -15.75
C ALA A 44 -0.81 11.86 -15.51
N PRO A 45 -1.06 10.82 -16.32
CA PRO A 45 -2.23 9.98 -16.15
C PRO A 45 -2.17 9.20 -14.84
N ARG A 46 -3.36 8.95 -14.27
CA ARG A 46 -3.55 8.15 -13.05
C ARG A 46 -3.61 6.67 -13.40
N ASP A 47 -3.15 5.83 -12.48
CA ASP A 47 -3.32 4.38 -12.59
C ASP A 47 -4.23 3.84 -11.48
N ALA A 48 -5.53 3.76 -11.81
CA ALA A 48 -6.54 3.17 -10.94
C ALA A 48 -6.33 1.66 -10.74
N SER A 49 -5.71 0.96 -11.70
CA SER A 49 -5.46 -0.47 -11.58
C SER A 49 -4.43 -0.77 -10.49
N ALA A 50 -3.36 0.03 -10.42
CA ALA A 50 -2.38 -0.02 -9.34
C ALA A 50 -3.02 0.27 -7.97
N ALA A 51 -3.89 1.29 -7.88
CA ALA A 51 -4.63 1.57 -6.63
C ALA A 51 -5.47 0.37 -6.18
N CYS A 52 -6.23 -0.26 -7.08
CA CYS A 52 -7.07 -1.41 -6.76
C CYS A 52 -6.27 -2.62 -6.28
N ILE A 53 -5.14 -2.92 -6.93
CA ILE A 53 -4.26 -4.03 -6.53
C ILE A 53 -3.71 -3.79 -5.12
N VAL A 54 -3.22 -2.58 -4.85
CA VAL A 54 -2.65 -2.23 -3.55
C VAL A 54 -3.72 -2.22 -2.46
N ALA A 55 -4.91 -1.69 -2.74
CA ALA A 55 -6.03 -1.71 -1.80
C ALA A 55 -6.41 -3.14 -1.41
N SER A 56 -6.50 -4.06 -2.39
CA SER A 56 -6.77 -5.48 -2.14
C SER A 56 -5.68 -6.12 -1.27
N ALA A 57 -4.41 -5.85 -1.58
CA ALA A 57 -3.27 -6.35 -0.80
C ALA A 57 -3.24 -5.81 0.64
N LEU A 58 -3.55 -4.54 0.85
CA LEU A 58 -3.62 -3.91 2.18
C LEU A 58 -4.79 -4.46 3.01
N LEU A 59 -5.94 -4.73 2.38
CA LEU A 59 -7.07 -5.38 3.05
C LEU A 59 -6.68 -6.80 3.48
N GLU A 60 -6.07 -7.60 2.61
CA GLU A 60 -5.58 -8.95 2.97
C GLU A 60 -4.57 -8.87 4.13
N LEU A 61 -3.60 -7.95 4.06
CA LEU A 61 -2.60 -7.72 5.11
C LEU A 61 -3.24 -7.34 6.45
N SER A 62 -4.32 -6.55 6.44
CA SER A 62 -5.01 -6.14 7.66
C SER A 62 -5.64 -7.30 8.42
N THR A 63 -5.99 -8.39 7.72
CA THR A 63 -6.55 -9.61 8.32
C THR A 63 -5.49 -10.56 8.86
N ASP A 64 -4.29 -10.53 8.27
CA ASP A 64 -3.16 -11.40 8.63
C ASP A 64 -2.29 -10.80 9.75
N LEU A 65 -2.41 -9.50 10.02
CA LEU A 65 -1.69 -8.82 11.10
C LEU A 65 -2.37 -9.07 12.46
N PRO A 66 -1.63 -9.55 13.48
CA PRO A 66 -2.15 -9.61 14.84
C PRO A 66 -2.52 -8.19 15.32
N GLU A 67 -3.68 -8.05 15.97
CA GLU A 67 -4.32 -6.78 16.40
C GLU A 67 -3.38 -5.79 17.14
N ALA A 68 -2.25 -6.26 17.64
CA ALA A 68 -1.26 -5.48 18.38
C ALA A 68 -0.60 -4.35 17.56
N LYS A 69 -0.49 -4.43 16.23
CA LYS A 69 0.15 -3.38 15.40
C LYS A 69 -0.83 -2.44 14.67
N GLY A 70 -2.13 -2.75 14.65
CA GLY A 70 -3.16 -1.94 13.96
C GLY A 70 -3.53 -0.61 14.64
N LYS A 71 -2.91 -0.27 15.78
CA LYS A 71 -3.28 0.93 16.58
C LYS A 71 -2.55 2.22 16.18
N ASN A 72 -1.59 2.17 15.25
CA ASN A 72 -0.81 3.36 14.85
C ASN A 72 -1.27 4.03 13.55
N THR A 73 -2.19 3.43 12.80
CA THR A 73 -2.85 4.13 11.69
C THR A 73 -4.08 4.84 12.24
N LYS A 74 -3.93 6.11 12.61
CA LYS A 74 -5.09 6.97 12.87
C LYS A 74 -5.97 6.92 11.63
N ARG A 75 -7.13 6.25 11.73
CA ARG A 75 -8.22 6.37 10.76
C ARG A 75 -8.49 7.87 10.60
N PRO A 76 -8.31 8.47 9.41
CA PRO A 76 -8.85 9.79 9.19
C PRO A 76 -10.37 9.66 9.29
N GLN A 77 -10.94 10.41 10.23
CA GLN A 77 -12.38 10.67 10.34
C GLN A 77 -12.83 11.46 9.12
#